data_AF-A0A7K0ZB55-F1
#
_entry.id   AF-A0A7K0ZB55-F1
#
_cell.length_a   1.000
_cell.length_b   1.000
_cell.length_c   1.000
_cell.angle_alpha   90.00
_cell.angle_beta   90.00
_cell.angle_gamma   90.00
#
_symmetry.space_group_name_H-M   'P 1'
#
loop_
_entity.id
_entity.type
_entity.pdbx_description
1 polymer ?
#
loop_
_entity_poly.entity_id
_entity_poly.type
_entity_poly.pdbx_seq_one_letter_code
_entity_poly.pdbx_strand_id
1 'polypeptide(L)' 'MKSATPKVLHEIAGRSLLGHVLAAVSEINPAQLCVVVGAGREAVESHLNQIAPTAKTVFQDR' A
#
# COMPACT_ATOMS: atom_id res chain seq x y z
N MET A 1 -6.91 0.59 13.29
CA MET A 1 -7.68 1.71 13.89
C MET A 1 -9.01 1.11 14.34
N LYS A 2 -9.79 1.75 15.23
CA LYS A 2 -11.15 1.26 15.54
C LYS A 2 -12.08 1.53 14.33
N SER A 3 -11.77 0.90 13.20
CA SER A 3 -12.28 1.16 11.85
C SER A 3 -12.16 -0.12 11.03
N ALA A 4 -13.12 -0.36 10.13
CA ALA A 4 -13.11 -1.49 9.20
C ALA A 4 -12.10 -1.28 8.05
N THR A 5 -11.73 -0.04 7.75
CA THR A 5 -10.72 0.29 6.74
C THR A 5 -9.35 -0.17 7.23
N PRO A 6 -8.53 -0.87 6.40
CA PRO A 6 -7.15 -1.16 6.74
C PRO A 6 -6.38 0.11 7.11
N LYS A 7 -5.48 0.03 8.10
CA LYS A 7 -4.76 1.21 8.63
C LYS A 7 -4.13 2.04 7.51
N VAL A 8 -3.47 1.39 6.55
CA VAL A 8 -2.71 2.05 5.47
C VAL A 8 -3.60 2.66 4.37
N LEU A 9 -4.89 2.33 4.35
CA LEU A 9 -5.85 2.87 3.38
C LEU A 9 -6.63 4.08 3.90
N HIS A 10 -6.41 4.50 5.14
CA HIS A 10 -6.96 5.77 5.61
C HIS A 10 -6.31 6.92 4.84
N GLU A 11 -7.11 7.93 4.52
CA GLU A 11 -6.67 9.07 3.71
C GLU A 11 -6.20 10.25 4.56
N ILE A 12 -5.20 10.94 4.04
CA ILE A 12 -4.80 12.27 4.46
C ILE A 12 -4.72 13.13 3.20
N ALA A 13 -5.44 14.24 3.19
CA ALA A 13 -5.52 15.15 2.03
C ALA A 13 -5.91 14.44 0.72
N GLY A 14 -6.89 13.53 0.78
CA GLY A 14 -7.42 12.81 -0.39
C GLY A 14 -6.50 11.73 -0.98
N ARG A 15 -5.45 11.33 -0.25
CA ARG A 15 -4.55 10.23 -0.63
C ARG A 15 -4.34 9.28 0.54
N SER A 16 -4.37 7.98 0.28
CA SER A 16 -4.13 6.97 1.32
C SER A 16 -2.74 7.11 1.92
N LEU A 17 -2.58 6.75 3.20
CA LEU A 17 -1.27 6.70 3.87
C LEU A 17 -0.25 5.88 3.06
N LEU A 18 -0.68 4.74 2.49
CA LEU A 18 0.14 3.95 1.57
C LEU A 18 0.54 4.73 0.31
N GLY A 19 -0.41 5.44 -0.30
CA GLY A 19 -0.16 6.26 -1.49
C GLY A 19 0.85 7.40 -1.26
N HIS A 20 0.90 7.96 -0.05
CA HIS A 20 1.93 8.95 0.31
C HIS A 20 3.33 8.35 0.29
N VAL A 21 3.50 7.17 0.91
CA VAL A 21 4.79 6.46 0.93
C VAL A 21 5.21 6.06 -0.48
N LEU A 22 4.28 5.53 -1.28
CA LEU A 22 4.56 5.10 -2.66
C LEU A 22 5.01 6.26 -3.55
N ALA A 23 4.42 7.43 -3.38
CA ALA A 23 4.84 8.61 -4.14
C ALA A 23 6.25 9.05 -3.77
N ALA A 24 6.57 9.13 -2.47
CA ALA A 24 7.93 9.44 -2.02
C ALA A 24 8.96 8.42 -2.55
N VAL A 25 8.63 7.12 -2.53
CA VAL A 25 9.52 6.05 -3.04
C VAL A 25 9.67 6.10 -4.56
N SER A 26 8.67 6.58 -5.30
CA SER A 26 8.77 6.67 -6.77
C SER A 26 9.86 7.62 -7.25
N GLU A 27 10.21 8.64 -6.46
CA GLU A 27 11.23 9.65 -6.80
C GLU A 27 12.64 9.08 -6.89
N ILE A 28 12.91 7.96 -6.20
CA ILE A 28 14.23 7.31 -6.21
C ILE A 28 14.37 6.20 -7.28
N ASN A 29 13.34 6.02 -8.12
CA ASN A 29 13.29 5.03 -9.20
C ASN A 29 13.87 3.65 -8.81
N PRO A 30 13.26 2.96 -7.84
CA PRO A 30 13.82 1.72 -7.32
C PRO A 30 13.76 0.63 -8.40
N ALA A 31 14.82 -0.18 -8.50
CA ALA A 31 14.83 -1.34 -9.38
C ALA A 31 13.72 -2.35 -9.04
N GLN A 32 13.32 -2.41 -7.77
CA GLN A 32 12.21 -3.25 -7.31
C GLN A 32 11.48 -2.58 -6.13
N LEU A 33 10.15 -2.63 -6.16
CA LEU A 33 9.29 -2.20 -5.06
C LEU A 33 8.54 -3.41 -4.51
N CYS A 34 8.74 -3.70 -3.23
CA CYS A 34 8.01 -4.74 -2.51
C CYS A 34 7.14 -4.13 -1.42
N VAL A 35 5.88 -4.52 -1.33
CA VAL A 35 4.96 -4.10 -0.28
C VAL A 35 4.53 -5.33 0.52
N VAL A 36 4.88 -5.34 1.80
CA VAL A 36 4.47 -6.40 2.71
C VAL A 36 3.04 -6.12 3.19
N VAL A 37 2.14 -7.08 2.99
CA VAL A 37 0.72 -6.99 3.35
C VAL A 37 0.36 -8.03 4.39
N GLY A 38 -0.56 -7.67 5.29
CA GLY A 38 -1.01 -8.53 6.39
C GLY A 38 -2.53 -8.48 6.55
N ALA A 39 -3.02 -8.13 7.74
CA ALA A 39 -4.45 -8.02 8.01
C ALA A 39 -5.15 -7.06 7.03
N GLY A 40 -6.25 -7.51 6.42
CA GLY A 40 -6.96 -6.75 5.38
C GLY A 40 -6.27 -6.75 4.02
N ARG A 41 -5.43 -7.77 3.72
CA ARG A 41 -4.63 -7.86 2.48
C ARG A 41 -5.42 -7.59 1.22
N GLU A 42 -6.61 -8.16 1.06
CA GLU A 42 -7.36 -8.10 -0.21
C GLU A 42 -7.70 -6.65 -0.59
N ALA A 43 -8.11 -5.85 0.38
CA ALA A 43 -8.37 -4.42 0.17
C ALA A 43 -7.07 -3.65 -0.14
N VAL A 44 -5.96 -3.99 0.52
CA VAL A 44 -4.66 -3.34 0.28
C VAL A 44 -4.10 -3.71 -1.09
N GLU A 45 -4.20 -4.98 -1.50
CA GLU A 45 -3.78 -5.48 -2.81
C GLU A 45 -4.62 -4.87 -3.93
N SER A 46 -5.95 -4.78 -3.74
CA SER A 46 -6.83 -4.09 -4.69
C SER A 46 -6.45 -2.62 -4.87
N HIS A 47 -6.16 -1.91 -3.77
CA HIS A 47 -5.68 -0.53 -3.83
C HIS A 47 -4.32 -0.41 -4.52
N LEU A 48 -3.38 -1.30 -4.21
CA LEU A 48 -2.05 -1.33 -4.84
C LEU A 48 -2.12 -1.56 -6.35
N ASN A 49 -3.01 -2.45 -6.81
CA ASN A 49 -3.22 -2.68 -8.24
C ASN A 49 -3.67 -1.41 -8.98
N GLN A 50 -4.34 -0.47 -8.29
CA GLN A 50 -4.78 0.80 -8.89
C GLN A 50 -3.65 1.84 -8.93
N ILE A 51 -2.84 1.94 -7.87
CA ILE A 51 -1.90 3.07 -7.71
C ILE A 51 -0.42 2.73 -7.89
N ALA A 52 -0.06 1.45 -7.81
CA ALA A 52 1.30 0.95 -7.98
C ALA A 52 1.29 -0.49 -8.54
N PRO A 53 0.78 -0.70 -9.77
CA PRO A 53 0.57 -2.04 -10.35
C PRO A 53 1.86 -2.84 -10.56
N THR A 54 3.03 -2.18 -10.54
CA THR A 54 4.34 -2.84 -10.64
C THR A 54 4.91 -3.27 -9.28
N ALA A 55 4.26 -2.89 -8.17
CA ALA A 55 4.69 -3.28 -6.84
C ALA A 55 4.44 -4.77 -6.60
N LYS A 56 5.47 -5.49 -6.15
CA LYS A 56 5.34 -6.88 -5.73
C LYS A 56 4.74 -6.94 -4.33
N THR A 57 3.61 -7.61 -4.18
CA THR A 57 3.03 -7.88 -2.85
C THR A 57 3.70 -9.09 -2.21
N VAL A 58 3.94 -9.01 -0.90
CA VAL A 58 4.47 -10.12 -0.10
C VAL A 58 3.56 -10.30 1.09
N PHE A 59 2.95 -11.47 1.23
CA PHE A 59 2.09 -11.75 2.36
C PHE A 59 2.92 -12.09 3.59
N GLN A 60 2.67 -11.39 4.69
CA GLN A 60 3.20 -11.74 6.00
C GLN A 60 2.26 -12.75 6.66
N ASP A 61 2.61 -14.03 6.55
CA ASP A 61 2.01 -15.08 7.36
C ASP A 61 2.56 -15.00 8.79
N ARG A 62 1.75 -15.42 9.76
CA ARG A 62 1.97 -15.16 11.18
C ARG A 62 3.20 -15.87 11.75
#